data_AF-A0A1G1LSP3-F1
#
_entry.id   AF-A0A1G1LSP3-F1
#
_cell.length_a   1.000
_cell.length_b   1.000
_cell.length_c   1.000
_cell.angle_alpha   90.00
_cell.angle_beta   90.00
_cell.angle_gamma   90.00
#
_symmetry.space_group_name_H-M   'P 1'
#
loop_
_entity.id
_entity.type
_entity.pdbx_description
1 polymer ?
#
loop_
_entity_poly.entity_id
_entity_poly.type
_entity_poly.pdbx_seq_one_letter_code
_entity_poly.pdbx_strand_id
1 'polypeptide(L)'
;MNKKILATVTFFLLIFFIAETCHAGLINYQRRNRRGGAPAPAGGKASPAAAPVQKTMAKWMQILPSVTNQNEQRYDVNNDGKLQTAEVKTYLRDVLNVIDSKGGFTVNSEILKEYDKNKDGLVTREEARLLREHVAS
;
A
#
# COMPACT_ATOMS: atom_id res chain seq x y z
N MET A 1 17.61 38.36 -36.86
CA MET A 1 16.92 38.05 -35.58
C MET A 1 17.84 38.43 -34.44
N ASN A 2 17.40 39.29 -33.51
CA ASN A 2 18.25 39.76 -32.41
C ASN A 2 18.52 38.61 -31.44
N LYS A 3 19.80 38.35 -31.13
CA LYS A 3 20.21 37.25 -30.24
C LYS A 3 19.51 37.29 -28.87
N LYS A 4 19.18 38.50 -28.39
CA LYS A 4 18.42 38.73 -27.14
C LYS A 4 16.95 38.29 -27.26
N ILE A 5 16.32 38.53 -28.41
CA ILE A 5 14.93 38.14 -28.69
C ILE A 5 14.85 36.62 -28.91
N LEU A 6 15.86 36.03 -29.54
CA LEU A 6 15.95 34.57 -29.70
C LEU A 6 16.08 33.86 -28.34
N ALA A 7 16.87 34.41 -27.42
CA ALA A 7 17.05 33.86 -26.08
C ALA A 7 15.77 33.97 -25.23
N THR A 8 15.03 35.07 -25.30
CA THR A 8 13.76 35.19 -24.55
C THR A 8 12.68 34.28 -25.11
N VAL A 9 12.54 34.19 -26.44
CA VAL A 9 11.54 33.30 -27.05
C VAL A 9 11.84 31.83 -26.72
N THR A 10 13.10 31.40 -26.78
CA THR A 10 13.48 30.02 -26.43
C THR A 10 13.29 29.71 -24.95
N PHE A 11 13.56 30.66 -24.05
CA PHE A 11 13.29 30.50 -22.62
C PHE A 11 11.80 30.31 -22.31
N PHE A 12 10.93 31.10 -22.93
CA PHE A 12 9.47 30.94 -22.77
C PHE A 12 8.95 29.64 -23.41
N LEU A 13 9.52 29.21 -24.54
CA LEU A 13 9.18 27.92 -25.18
C LEU A 13 9.56 26.73 -24.30
N LEU A 14 10.71 26.82 -23.60
CA LEU A 14 11.16 25.80 -22.66
C LEU A 14 10.21 25.67 -21.45
N ILE A 15 9.73 26.78 -20.90
CA ILE A 15 8.77 26.78 -19.78
C ILE A 15 7.44 26.15 -20.21
N PHE A 16 6.97 26.43 -21.43
CA PHE A 16 5.74 25.85 -21.95
C PHE A 16 5.85 24.32 -22.13
N PHE A 17 7.02 23.82 -22.51
CA PHE A 17 7.27 22.39 -22.68
C PHE A 17 7.34 21.60 -21.35
N ILE A 18 7.74 22.24 -20.26
CA ILE A 18 7.82 21.59 -18.93
C ILE A 18 6.42 21.36 -18.33
N ALA A 19 5.44 22.19 -18.68
CA ALA A 19 4.09 22.14 -18.11
C ALA A 19 3.21 20.97 -18.61
N GLU A 20 3.58 20.28 -19.70
CA GLU A 20 2.72 19.24 -20.30
C GLU A 20 2.93 17.81 -19.75
N THR A 21 3.88 17.59 -18.84
CA THR A 21 4.25 16.22 -18.41
C THR A 21 3.46 15.63 -17.24
N CYS A 22 2.34 16.24 -16.82
CA CYS A 22 1.44 15.66 -15.83
C CYS A 22 0.09 15.23 -16.44
N HIS A 23 0.12 14.28 -17.38
CA HIS A 23 -1.07 13.48 -17.69
C HIS A 23 -1.04 12.22 -16.84
N ALA A 24 -1.48 12.35 -15.58
CA ALA A 24 -1.77 11.21 -14.74
C ALA A 24 -2.95 10.44 -15.35
N GLY A 25 -2.68 9.23 -15.86
CA GLY A 25 -3.72 8.31 -16.29
C GLY A 25 -4.67 8.02 -15.14
N LEU A 26 -5.92 8.47 -15.25
CA LEU A 26 -7.00 8.09 -14.34
C LEU A 26 -7.16 6.57 -14.37
N ILE A 27 -6.88 5.92 -13.24
CA ILE A 27 -7.25 4.52 -13.02
C ILE A 27 -8.77 4.43 -13.09
N ASN A 28 -9.29 3.70 -14.08
CA ASN A 28 -10.74 3.49 -14.22
C ASN A 28 -11.20 2.39 -13.25
N TYR A 29 -11.80 2.81 -12.13
CA TYR A 29 -12.26 1.93 -11.05
C TYR A 29 -13.52 1.09 -11.39
N GLN A 30 -14.15 1.26 -12.56
CA GLN A 30 -15.43 0.58 -12.87
C GLN A 30 -15.30 -0.88 -13.37
N ARG A 31 -14.10 -1.45 -13.47
CA ARG A 31 -13.91 -2.84 -13.99
C ARG A 31 -14.05 -3.95 -12.95
N ARG A 32 -14.37 -3.64 -11.68
CA ARG A 32 -14.45 -4.64 -10.60
C ARG A 32 -15.83 -5.30 -10.44
N ASN A 33 -16.92 -4.64 -10.84
CA ASN A 33 -18.28 -5.12 -10.52
C ASN A 33 -18.96 -6.00 -11.60
N ARG A 34 -18.28 -6.36 -12.69
CA ARG A 34 -18.89 -7.16 -13.79
C ARG A 34 -18.62 -8.67 -13.74
N ARG A 35 -17.86 -9.18 -12.78
CA ARG A 35 -17.64 -10.64 -12.59
C ARG A 35 -18.39 -11.22 -11.38
N GLY A 36 -19.44 -10.54 -10.91
CA GLY A 36 -20.20 -10.92 -9.72
C GLY A 36 -21.67 -11.34 -9.95
N GLY A 37 -22.08 -11.63 -11.19
CA GLY A 37 -23.45 -12.02 -11.51
C GLY A 37 -23.54 -13.45 -12.04
N ALA A 38 -23.99 -14.36 -11.17
CA ALA A 38 -24.51 -15.74 -11.27
C ALA A 38 -25.06 -16.25 -12.65
N PRO A 39 -25.26 -17.58 -12.90
CA PRO A 39 -25.66 -18.61 -11.90
C PRO A 39 -25.05 -20.03 -12.01
N ALA A 40 -25.18 -20.79 -10.91
CA ALA A 40 -25.01 -22.26 -10.78
C ALA A 40 -26.16 -23.01 -11.52
N PRO A 41 -26.19 -24.35 -11.75
CA PRO A 41 -25.63 -25.42 -10.89
C PRO A 41 -25.14 -26.74 -11.58
N ALA A 42 -24.52 -27.66 -10.82
CA ALA A 42 -24.87 -29.10 -10.73
C ALA A 42 -23.70 -29.98 -10.22
N GLY A 43 -23.96 -30.74 -9.14
CA GLY A 43 -23.51 -32.12 -8.89
C GLY A 43 -22.01 -32.47 -8.77
N GLY A 44 -21.62 -33.05 -7.64
CA GLY A 44 -20.41 -33.90 -7.55
C GLY A 44 -19.69 -33.84 -6.21
N LYS A 45 -19.45 -35.00 -5.60
CA LYS A 45 -18.89 -35.18 -4.26
C LYS A 45 -17.35 -35.00 -4.20
N ALA A 46 -16.91 -34.55 -3.01
CA ALA A 46 -15.64 -34.82 -2.33
C ALA A 46 -14.30 -34.23 -2.86
N SER A 47 -13.84 -33.17 -2.19
CA SER A 47 -12.48 -33.00 -1.61
C SER A 47 -12.50 -31.75 -0.71
N PRO A 48 -11.73 -31.69 0.41
CA PRO A 48 -11.71 -30.50 1.27
C PRO A 48 -10.89 -29.41 0.59
N ALA A 49 -11.54 -28.70 -0.34
CA ALA A 49 -10.94 -27.56 -1.02
C ALA A 49 -10.78 -26.42 -0.02
N ALA A 50 -9.55 -25.92 0.05
CA ALA A 50 -9.11 -24.75 0.79
C ALA A 50 -10.22 -23.69 0.91
N ALA A 51 -10.51 -23.30 2.16
CA ALA A 51 -11.37 -22.15 2.44
C ALA A 51 -10.95 -20.98 1.54
N PRO A 52 -11.91 -20.26 0.91
CA PRO A 52 -11.59 -19.09 0.14
C PRO A 52 -10.88 -18.14 1.09
N VAL A 53 -9.60 -17.87 0.83
CA VAL A 53 -8.88 -16.78 1.47
C VAL A 53 -9.65 -15.53 1.06
N GLN A 54 -10.62 -15.14 1.88
CA GLN A 54 -11.21 -13.82 1.81
C GLN A 54 -10.02 -12.88 1.85
N LYS A 55 -9.87 -12.09 0.79
CA LYS A 55 -8.92 -10.99 0.71
C LYS A 55 -9.39 -9.94 1.72
N THR A 56 -9.23 -10.24 3.00
CA THR A 56 -9.64 -9.40 4.11
C THR A 56 -8.70 -8.21 4.07
N MET A 57 -9.21 -7.09 3.57
CA MET A 57 -8.49 -5.83 3.57
C MET A 57 -8.12 -5.53 5.02
N ALA A 58 -6.84 -5.28 5.29
CA ALA A 58 -6.39 -5.03 6.64
C ALA A 58 -7.13 -3.85 7.27
N LYS A 59 -7.34 -3.90 8.59
CA LYS A 59 -8.14 -2.91 9.32
C LYS A 59 -7.62 -1.50 9.13
N TRP A 60 -6.30 -1.33 9.10
CA TRP A 60 -5.65 -0.03 8.86
C TRP A 60 -5.92 0.55 7.46
N MET A 61 -6.33 -0.27 6.49
CA MET A 61 -6.77 0.21 5.16
C MET A 61 -8.21 0.74 5.17
N GLN A 62 -9.03 0.28 6.13
CA GLN A 62 -10.43 0.70 6.26
C GLN A 62 -10.55 1.89 7.21
N ILE A 63 -9.75 1.90 8.27
CA ILE A 63 -9.76 2.89 9.34
C ILE A 63 -8.32 3.33 9.57
N LEU A 64 -8.07 4.63 9.50
CA LEU A 64 -6.77 5.23 9.80
C LEU A 64 -6.38 4.90 11.25
N PRO A 65 -5.31 4.11 11.49
CA PRO A 65 -4.86 3.82 12.84
C PRO A 65 -4.27 5.08 13.47
N SER A 66 -4.55 5.29 14.75
CA SER A 66 -3.93 6.37 15.52
C SER A 66 -2.49 6.02 15.87
N VAL A 67 -1.65 7.04 15.99
CA VAL A 67 -0.28 6.89 16.47
C VAL A 67 -0.33 6.54 17.96
N THR A 68 0.16 5.36 18.30
CA THR A 68 0.19 4.84 19.67
C THR A 68 1.60 4.81 20.24
N ASN A 69 2.61 4.59 19.39
CA ASN A 69 3.99 4.34 19.81
C ASN A 69 4.99 5.31 19.18
N GLN A 70 6.12 5.53 19.85
CA GLN A 70 7.19 6.41 19.34
C GLN A 70 7.71 5.98 17.95
N ASN A 71 7.72 4.67 17.68
CA ASN A 71 8.11 4.15 16.37
C ASN A 71 7.13 4.55 15.27
N GLU A 72 5.83 4.64 15.57
CA GLU A 72 4.79 5.09 14.64
C GLU A 72 4.86 6.61 14.43
N GLN A 73 5.17 7.36 15.49
CA GLN A 73 5.34 8.81 15.44
C GLN A 73 6.43 9.25 14.44
N ARG A 74 7.43 8.40 14.18
CA ARG A 74 8.45 8.67 13.16
C ARG A 74 7.91 8.65 11.72
N TYR A 75 6.78 8.01 11.50
CA TYR A 75 6.13 7.89 10.19
C TYR A 75 4.93 8.82 10.04
N ASP A 76 4.43 9.40 11.14
CA ASP A 76 3.45 10.49 11.14
C ASP A 76 4.14 11.79 10.70
N VAL A 77 4.28 11.96 9.38
CA VAL A 77 5.04 13.06 8.79
C VAL A 77 4.28 14.38 8.97
N ASN A 78 2.95 14.32 8.89
CA ASN A 78 2.10 15.49 9.03
C ASN A 78 1.73 15.81 10.48
N ASN A 79 2.15 14.97 11.45
CA ASN A 79 1.88 15.11 12.89
C ASN A 79 0.39 15.27 13.21
N ASP A 80 -0.47 14.61 12.45
CA ASP A 80 -1.92 14.68 12.65
C ASP A 80 -2.42 13.65 13.70
N GLY A 81 -1.51 12.81 14.20
CA GLY A 81 -1.78 11.76 15.19
C GLY A 81 -2.45 10.52 14.60
N LYS A 82 -2.56 10.42 13.26
CA LYS A 82 -3.12 9.30 12.52
C LYS A 82 -2.18 8.88 11.40
N LEU A 83 -1.94 7.59 11.28
CA LEU A 83 -1.13 7.10 10.17
C LEU A 83 -1.99 6.98 8.92
N GLN A 84 -1.69 7.83 7.93
CA GLN A 84 -2.29 7.77 6.62
C GLN A 84 -1.85 6.52 5.86
N THR A 85 -2.64 6.08 4.87
CA THR A 85 -2.33 4.88 4.08
C THR A 85 -0.91 4.91 3.49
N ALA A 86 -0.42 6.09 3.08
CA ALA A 86 0.92 6.26 2.55
C ALA A 86 2.02 6.08 3.62
N GLU A 87 1.77 6.59 4.83
CA GLU A 87 2.66 6.50 5.99
C GLU A 87 2.71 5.07 6.52
N VAL A 88 1.55 4.41 6.65
CA VAL A 88 1.47 2.99 7.00
C VAL A 88 2.22 2.14 5.98
N LYS A 89 2.04 2.37 4.67
CA LYS A 89 2.79 1.64 3.64
C LYS A 89 4.30 1.83 3.75
N THR A 90 4.75 3.03 4.12
CA THR A 90 6.17 3.33 4.31
C THR A 90 6.71 2.61 5.55
N TYR A 91 5.98 2.68 6.66
CA TYR A 91 6.28 1.92 7.88
C TYR A 91 6.38 0.42 7.61
N LEU A 92 5.38 -0.15 6.93
CA LEU A 92 5.33 -1.56 6.58
C LEU A 92 6.49 -1.97 5.66
N ARG A 93 6.90 -1.11 4.73
CA ARG A 93 8.08 -1.36 3.88
C ARG A 93 9.36 -1.44 4.70
N ASP A 94 9.55 -0.54 5.65
CA ASP A 94 10.72 -0.55 6.52
C ASP A 94 10.74 -1.78 7.43
N VAL A 95 9.58 -2.19 7.95
CA VAL A 95 9.44 -3.45 8.68
C VAL A 95 9.82 -4.64 7.80
N LEU A 96 9.36 -4.70 6.55
CA LEU A 96 9.74 -5.76 5.60
C LEU A 96 11.24 -5.81 5.37
N ASN A 97 11.89 -4.66 5.19
CA ASN A 97 13.34 -4.59 5.01
C ASN A 97 14.08 -5.16 6.23
N VAL A 98 13.60 -4.89 7.45
CA VAL A 98 14.17 -5.45 8.67
C VAL A 98 13.92 -6.95 8.76
N ILE A 99 12.72 -7.43 8.44
CA ILE A 99 12.41 -8.88 8.43
C ILE A 99 13.28 -9.61 7.40
N ASP A 100 13.48 -9.03 6.20
CA ASP A 100 14.31 -9.64 5.18
C ASP A 100 15.80 -9.64 5.54
N SER A 101 16.24 -8.69 6.36
CA SER A 101 17.64 -8.60 6.82
C SER A 101 17.93 -9.40 8.09
N LYS A 102 16.99 -9.44 9.05
CA LYS A 102 17.17 -10.02 10.39
C LYS A 102 16.36 -11.30 10.64
N GLY A 103 15.47 -11.68 9.73
CA GLY A 103 14.61 -12.85 9.82
C GLY A 103 13.28 -12.63 10.57
N GLY A 104 13.10 -11.49 11.24
CA GLY A 104 11.87 -11.16 11.94
C GLY A 104 11.86 -9.74 12.50
N PHE A 105 10.67 -9.28 12.89
CA PHE A 105 10.46 -7.96 13.47
C PHE A 105 9.46 -8.00 14.62
N THR A 106 9.78 -7.35 15.73
CA THR A 106 8.93 -7.36 16.93
C THR A 106 7.62 -6.59 16.70
N VAL A 107 6.52 -7.20 17.09
CA VAL A 107 5.18 -6.61 17.00
C VAL A 107 5.04 -5.51 18.04
N ASN A 108 5.41 -4.30 17.64
CA ASN A 108 5.40 -3.12 18.49
C ASN A 108 4.30 -2.12 18.07
N SER A 109 3.37 -2.52 17.24
CA SER A 109 2.35 -1.65 16.64
C SER A 109 1.04 -2.41 16.53
N GLU A 110 -0.08 -1.70 16.69
CA GLU A 110 -1.41 -2.27 16.51
C GLU A 110 -1.66 -2.71 15.05
N ILE A 111 -0.98 -2.06 14.10
CA ILE A 111 -0.97 -2.45 12.68
C ILE A 111 -0.29 -3.81 12.52
N LEU A 112 0.84 -4.04 13.20
CA LEU A 112 1.59 -5.29 13.10
C LEU A 112 0.91 -6.45 13.82
N LYS A 113 0.14 -6.17 14.89
CA LYS A 113 -0.66 -7.19 15.60
C LYS A 113 -1.66 -7.90 14.68
N GLU A 114 -2.09 -7.26 13.59
CA GLU A 114 -2.98 -7.89 12.62
C GLU A 114 -2.28 -8.94 11.75
N TYR A 115 -0.96 -8.83 11.58
CA TYR A 115 -0.16 -9.76 10.78
C TYR A 115 0.46 -10.89 11.61
N ASP A 116 0.60 -10.68 12.92
CA ASP A 116 1.01 -11.68 13.91
C ASP A 116 -0.11 -12.71 14.13
N LYS A 117 -0.08 -13.80 13.35
CA LYS A 117 -1.15 -14.81 13.36
C LYS A 117 -0.97 -15.80 14.50
N ASN A 118 0.27 -16.15 14.80
CA ASN A 118 0.64 -17.05 15.88
C ASN A 118 0.62 -16.35 17.26
N LYS A 119 0.50 -15.02 17.30
CA LYS A 119 0.48 -14.18 18.51
C LYS A 119 1.73 -14.37 19.36
N ASP A 120 2.86 -14.65 18.71
CA ASP A 120 4.14 -14.81 19.40
C ASP A 120 4.87 -13.47 19.62
N GLY A 121 4.31 -12.37 19.10
CA GLY A 121 4.89 -11.04 19.21
C GLY A 121 6.03 -10.76 18.22
N LEU A 122 6.25 -11.64 17.23
CA LEU A 122 7.29 -11.52 16.21
C LEU A 122 6.72 -11.81 14.81
N VAL A 123 6.70 -10.79 13.95
CA VAL A 123 6.37 -10.99 12.53
C VAL A 123 7.55 -11.66 11.84
N THR A 124 7.37 -12.92 11.45
CA THR A 124 8.36 -13.70 10.70
C THR A 124 8.23 -13.51 9.19
N ARG A 125 9.17 -14.05 8.41
CA ARG A 125 9.16 -13.95 6.94
C ARG A 125 7.89 -14.52 6.29
N GLU A 126 7.34 -15.58 6.85
CA GLU A 126 6.11 -16.22 6.35
C GLU A 126 4.88 -15.32 6.56
N GLU A 127 4.77 -14.69 7.73
CA GLU A 127 3.69 -13.76 8.06
C GLU A 127 3.84 -12.43 7.31
N ALA A 128 5.09 -12.01 7.10
CA ALA A 128 5.44 -10.87 6.28
C ALA A 128 4.98 -11.01 4.81
N ARG A 129 4.62 -12.20 4.33
CA ARG A 129 4.10 -12.39 2.97
C ARG A 129 2.80 -11.61 2.74
N LEU A 130 1.89 -11.63 3.71
CA LEU A 130 0.63 -10.86 3.63
C LEU A 130 0.91 -9.35 3.69
N LEU A 131 1.89 -8.99 4.51
CA LEU A 131 2.35 -7.62 4.67
C LEU A 131 2.92 -7.09 3.34
N ARG A 132 3.71 -7.89 2.59
CA ARG A 132 4.16 -7.57 1.22
C ARG A 132 3.00 -7.37 0.25
N GLU A 133 2.00 -8.25 0.27
CA GLU A 133 0.84 -8.14 -0.62
C GLU A 133 0.09 -6.82 -0.39
N HIS A 134 -0.05 -6.42 0.86
CA HIS A 134 -0.72 -5.17 1.24
C HIS A 134 0.10 -3.90 0.94
N VAL A 135 1.43 -3.98 0.99
CA VAL A 135 2.32 -2.87 0.58
C VAL A 135 2.33 -2.72 -0.94
N ALA A 136 2.26 -3.83 -1.69
CA ALA A 136 2.28 -3.84 -3.15
C ALA A 136 0.93 -3.51 -3.80
N SER A 137 -0.18 -3.64 -3.07
CA SER A 137 -1.54 -3.34 -3.55
C SER A 137 -1.88 -1.84 -3.50
#